data_AF-A0A953GGH6-F1
#
_entry.id   AF-A0A953GGH6-F1
#
_cell.length_a   1.000
_cell.length_b   1.000
_cell.length_c   1.000
_cell.angle_alpha   90.00
_cell.angle_beta   90.00
_cell.angle_gamma   90.00
#
_symmetry.space_group_name_H-M   'P 1'
#
loop_
_entity.id
_entity.type
_entity.pdbx_description
1 polymer ?
#
loop_
_entity_poly.entity_id
_entity_poly.type
_entity_poly.pdbx_seq_one_letter_code
_entity_poly.pdbx_strand_id
1 'polypeptide(L)'
;MNKALLFTIIGALVLFGPNLFGQSENIYSIMRPELITFLNDPRRPRGIRNNNPGNIRRSSSSWQGRVPWSESKDKNFEQFEQYFWGVRALIVLLKNYITIHKTKNIEQLIARWAPPSENDTESYIQSVVALTGIKRNATLSSDKETLRKLCYAIADHENGVKDPIPDPIFDYAWTKL
;
A
#
# COMPACT_ATOMS: atom_id res chain seq x y z
N MET A 1 -10.79 -26.99 -22.90
CA MET A 1 -9.58 -26.61 -22.15
C MET A 1 -9.98 -26.31 -20.71
N ASN A 2 -9.52 -27.14 -19.77
CA ASN A 2 -10.06 -27.25 -18.42
C ASN A 2 -9.51 -26.14 -17.49
N LYS A 3 -10.39 -25.33 -16.91
CA LYS A 3 -10.05 -24.30 -15.89
C LYS A 3 -9.50 -24.88 -14.58
N ALA A 4 -9.52 -26.21 -14.43
CA ALA A 4 -9.03 -26.92 -13.24
C ALA A 4 -7.50 -27.07 -13.15
N LEU A 5 -6.75 -26.91 -14.25
CA LEU A 5 -5.29 -27.10 -14.23
C LEU A 5 -4.50 -25.84 -13.80
N LEU A 6 -5.13 -24.66 -13.78
CA LEU A 6 -4.45 -23.41 -13.44
C LEU A 6 -4.30 -23.21 -11.92
N PHE A 7 -5.14 -23.85 -11.11
CA PHE A 7 -5.07 -23.76 -9.65
C PHE A 7 -3.97 -24.63 -9.03
N THR A 8 -3.52 -25.68 -9.71
CA THR A 8 -2.49 -26.59 -9.19
C THR A 8 -1.07 -25.98 -9.24
N ILE A 9 -0.81 -25.05 -10.16
CA ILE A 9 0.51 -24.39 -10.26
C ILE A 9 0.67 -23.28 -9.21
N ILE A 10 -0.41 -22.64 -8.79
CA ILE A 10 -0.36 -21.57 -7.76
C ILE A 10 -0.20 -22.15 -6.35
N GLY A 11 -0.71 -23.37 -6.10
CA GLY A 11 -0.54 -24.07 -4.82
C GLY A 11 0.89 -24.55 -4.54
N ALA A 12 1.74 -24.71 -5.56
CA ALA A 12 3.09 -25.26 -5.40
C ALA A 12 4.14 -24.23 -4.97
N LEU A 13 3.88 -22.92 -5.13
CA LEU A 13 4.82 -21.87 -4.68
C LEU A 13 4.69 -21.53 -3.19
N VAL A 14 3.69 -22.06 -2.49
CA VAL A 14 3.44 -21.83 -1.05
C VAL A 14 4.13 -22.89 -0.17
N LEU A 15 4.90 -23.82 -0.76
CA LEU A 15 5.59 -24.92 -0.05
C LEU A 15 7.07 -24.69 0.26
N PHE A 16 7.53 -23.43 0.35
CA PHE A 16 8.85 -23.14 0.92
C PHE A 16 8.70 -22.55 2.33
N GLY A 17 9.22 -23.29 3.30
CA GLY A 17 9.13 -23.01 4.74
C GLY A 17 9.79 -21.70 5.20
N PRO A 18 9.88 -21.47 6.53
CA PRO A 18 10.09 -20.15 7.15
C PRO A 18 11.45 -19.47 6.91
N ASN A 19 12.28 -19.91 5.97
CA ASN A 19 13.66 -19.43 5.77
C ASN A 19 13.88 -18.61 4.48
N LEU A 20 12.86 -17.94 3.94
CA LEU A 20 13.02 -17.04 2.78
C LEU A 20 13.08 -15.54 3.12
N PHE A 21 13.16 -15.17 4.39
CA PHE A 21 13.31 -13.76 4.79
C PHE A 21 14.65 -13.12 4.35
N GLY A 22 15.59 -13.89 3.77
CA GLY A 22 16.87 -13.40 3.26
C GLY A 22 16.97 -13.24 1.73
N GLN A 23 15.91 -13.50 0.96
CA GLN A 23 15.89 -13.45 -0.52
C GLN A 23 14.71 -12.63 -1.07
N SER A 24 14.25 -11.63 -0.31
CA SER A 24 12.97 -10.93 -0.51
C SER A 24 12.84 -10.17 -1.84
N GLU A 25 13.94 -9.72 -2.44
CA GLU A 25 13.86 -8.90 -3.66
C GLU A 25 13.52 -9.68 -4.94
N ASN A 26 13.74 -11.00 -4.96
CA ASN A 26 13.67 -11.78 -6.21
C ASN A 26 12.36 -12.59 -6.39
N ILE A 27 11.50 -12.67 -5.39
CA ILE A 27 10.21 -13.39 -5.54
C ILE A 27 9.14 -12.50 -6.19
N TYR A 28 9.22 -11.18 -6.01
CA TYR A 28 8.25 -10.25 -6.57
C TYR A 28 8.53 -9.91 -8.04
N SER A 29 9.77 -10.07 -8.51
CA SER A 29 10.14 -9.95 -9.92
C SER A 29 9.59 -11.11 -10.77
N ILE A 30 9.45 -12.30 -10.18
CA ILE A 30 8.88 -13.50 -10.83
C ILE A 30 7.37 -13.65 -10.61
N MET A 31 6.82 -13.06 -9.54
CA MET A 31 5.39 -13.08 -9.27
C MET A 31 4.66 -12.03 -10.11
N ARG A 32 3.65 -12.47 -10.85
CA ARG A 32 2.70 -11.62 -11.59
C ARG A 32 1.99 -10.66 -10.63
N PRO A 33 2.27 -9.34 -10.66
CA PRO A 33 1.67 -8.37 -9.74
C PRO A 33 0.13 -8.40 -9.76
N GLU A 34 -0.46 -8.73 -10.91
CA GLU A 34 -1.90 -8.85 -11.10
C GLU A 34 -2.55 -10.02 -10.32
N LEU A 35 -1.75 -10.98 -9.84
CA LEU A 35 -2.23 -12.13 -9.07
C LEU A 35 -2.00 -11.99 -7.57
N ILE A 36 -1.28 -10.96 -7.13
CA ILE A 36 -0.88 -10.82 -5.73
C ILE A 36 -2.07 -10.31 -4.91
N THR A 37 -2.44 -11.09 -3.90
CA THR A 37 -3.48 -10.74 -2.93
C THR A 37 -3.12 -11.34 -1.58
N PHE A 38 -3.37 -10.57 -0.52
CA PHE A 38 -3.26 -10.99 0.88
C PHE A 38 -4.64 -10.98 1.54
N LEU A 39 -5.71 -10.87 0.75
CA LEU A 39 -7.05 -10.62 1.24
C LEU A 39 -7.45 -11.65 2.30
N ASN A 40 -7.75 -11.16 3.50
CA ASN A 40 -8.15 -11.93 4.67
C ASN A 40 -7.10 -12.92 5.23
N ASP A 41 -5.80 -12.80 4.90
CA ASP A 41 -4.75 -13.59 5.55
C ASP A 41 -4.60 -13.14 7.03
N PRO A 42 -4.94 -13.99 8.02
CA PRO A 42 -4.90 -13.60 9.43
C PRO A 42 -3.48 -13.44 9.98
N ARG A 43 -2.46 -13.91 9.25
CA ARG A 43 -1.04 -13.81 9.64
C ARG A 43 -0.43 -12.44 9.33
N ARG A 44 -1.17 -11.59 8.61
CA ARG A 44 -0.70 -10.27 8.16
C ARG A 44 -1.35 -9.14 8.98
N PRO A 45 -0.67 -7.98 9.12
CA PRO A 45 -1.28 -6.77 9.66
C PRO A 45 -2.56 -6.38 8.92
N ARG A 46 -3.41 -5.56 9.56
CA ARG A 46 -4.74 -5.21 9.05
C ARG A 46 -4.70 -4.59 7.65
N GLY A 47 -3.84 -3.60 7.41
CA GLY A 47 -3.73 -2.96 6.11
C GLY A 47 -3.32 -3.95 5.03
N ILE A 48 -2.29 -4.75 5.29
CA ILE A 48 -1.82 -5.79 4.35
C ILE A 48 -2.91 -6.82 4.05
N ARG A 49 -3.58 -7.40 5.05
CA ARG A 49 -4.65 -8.39 4.81
C ARG A 49 -5.92 -7.79 4.19
N ASN A 50 -6.06 -6.47 4.22
CA ASN A 50 -7.12 -5.77 3.49
C ASN A 50 -6.71 -5.43 2.05
N ASN A 51 -5.49 -5.80 1.63
CA ASN A 51 -4.85 -5.28 0.43
C ASN A 51 -4.83 -3.75 0.36
N ASN A 52 -4.76 -3.09 1.52
CA ASN A 52 -4.89 -1.66 1.70
C ASN A 52 -3.70 -1.17 2.55
N PRO A 53 -2.48 -1.08 1.96
CA PRO A 53 -1.28 -0.78 2.72
C PRO A 53 -1.31 0.58 3.43
N GLY A 54 -2.08 1.54 2.91
CA GLY A 54 -2.24 2.85 3.53
C GLY A 54 -3.33 2.92 4.61
N ASN A 55 -4.01 1.82 4.96
CA ASN A 55 -5.20 1.87 5.83
C ASN A 55 -6.20 2.96 5.39
N ILE A 56 -6.49 3.05 4.08
CA ILE A 56 -7.47 3.99 3.54
C ILE A 56 -8.84 3.64 4.12
N ARG A 57 -9.46 4.59 4.83
CA ARG A 57 -10.80 4.44 5.42
C ARG A 57 -11.86 4.34 4.33
N ARG A 58 -12.94 3.63 4.63
CA ARG A 58 -14.10 3.56 3.74
C ARG A 58 -14.62 4.96 3.40
N SER A 59 -14.92 5.20 2.14
CA SER A 59 -15.49 6.48 1.69
C SER A 59 -16.47 6.28 0.53
N SER A 60 -17.17 7.34 0.14
CA SER A 60 -18.00 7.34 -1.07
C SER A 60 -17.19 7.28 -2.38
N SER A 61 -15.85 7.25 -2.30
CA SER A 61 -14.99 7.18 -3.47
C SER A 61 -15.13 5.84 -4.19
N SER A 62 -15.26 5.90 -5.52
CA SER A 62 -15.34 4.73 -6.39
C SER A 62 -13.96 4.19 -6.73
N TRP A 63 -13.30 3.57 -5.74
CA TRP A 63 -11.98 2.98 -5.94
C TRP A 63 -12.03 1.76 -6.87
N GLN A 64 -11.09 1.69 -7.82
CA GLN A 64 -10.91 0.50 -8.68
C GLN A 64 -10.45 -0.69 -7.85
N GLY A 65 -10.99 -1.88 -8.17
CA GLY A 65 -10.67 -3.12 -7.47
C GLY A 65 -11.11 -3.17 -6.01
N ARG A 66 -12.01 -2.28 -5.57
CA ARG A 66 -12.56 -2.32 -4.22
C ARG A 66 -13.45 -3.55 -4.05
N VAL A 67 -13.30 -4.25 -2.94
CA VAL A 67 -14.23 -5.29 -2.51
C VAL A 67 -15.54 -4.60 -2.08
N PRO A 68 -16.71 -5.04 -2.57
CA PRO A 68 -17.99 -4.49 -2.13
C PRO A 68 -18.13 -4.52 -0.60
N TRP A 69 -18.68 -3.47 -0.01
CA TRP A 69 -18.82 -3.37 1.45
C TRP A 69 -19.63 -4.50 2.07
N SER A 70 -20.57 -5.08 1.32
CA SER A 70 -21.35 -6.26 1.70
C SER A 70 -20.53 -7.53 1.82
N GLU A 71 -19.40 -7.61 1.12
CA GLU A 71 -18.49 -8.77 1.09
C GLU A 71 -17.22 -8.54 1.91
N SER A 72 -16.92 -7.28 2.20
CA SER A 72 -15.73 -6.89 2.94
C SER A 72 -15.83 -7.24 4.43
N LYS A 73 -14.75 -7.83 4.97
CA LYS A 73 -14.63 -8.23 6.38
C LYS A 73 -14.19 -7.09 7.31
N ASP A 74 -13.71 -5.98 6.77
CA ASP A 74 -13.31 -4.81 7.56
C ASP A 74 -14.38 -3.72 7.47
N LYS A 75 -14.96 -3.33 8.62
CA LYS A 75 -16.07 -2.36 8.66
C LYS A 75 -15.63 -0.91 8.52
N ASN A 76 -14.35 -0.61 8.73
CA ASN A 76 -13.83 0.76 8.85
C ASN A 76 -12.93 1.15 7.67
N PHE A 77 -12.24 0.16 7.09
CA PHE A 77 -11.25 0.37 6.04
C PHE A 77 -11.70 -0.24 4.71
N GLU A 78 -11.22 0.33 3.62
CA GLU A 78 -11.41 -0.27 2.30
C GLU A 78 -10.67 -1.61 2.23
N GLN A 79 -11.25 -2.56 1.51
CA GLN A 79 -10.59 -3.78 1.08
C GLN A 79 -10.47 -3.79 -0.43
N PHE A 80 -9.36 -4.33 -0.95
CA PHE A 80 -9.12 -4.45 -2.38
C PHE A 80 -8.95 -5.92 -2.78
N GLU A 81 -9.38 -6.27 -3.98
CA GLU A 81 -9.30 -7.66 -4.47
C GLU A 81 -7.84 -8.11 -4.65
N GLN A 82 -7.00 -7.24 -5.21
CA GLN A 82 -5.57 -7.44 -5.39
C GLN A 82 -4.76 -6.32 -4.72
N TYR A 83 -3.53 -6.64 -4.33
CA TYR A 83 -2.69 -5.74 -3.55
C TYR A 83 -2.34 -4.45 -4.29
N PHE A 84 -2.09 -4.54 -5.59
CA PHE A 84 -1.74 -3.38 -6.41
C PHE A 84 -2.88 -2.35 -6.50
N TRP A 85 -4.15 -2.74 -6.31
CA TRP A 85 -5.27 -1.80 -6.30
C TRP A 85 -5.26 -0.88 -5.08
N GLY A 86 -4.94 -1.41 -3.90
CA GLY A 86 -4.76 -0.57 -2.71
C GLY A 86 -3.52 0.30 -2.78
N VAL A 87 -2.43 -0.21 -3.36
CA VAL A 87 -1.24 0.62 -3.67
C VAL A 87 -1.60 1.75 -4.63
N ARG A 88 -2.34 1.46 -5.71
CA ARG A 88 -2.82 2.47 -6.64
C ARG A 88 -3.68 3.52 -5.94
N ALA A 89 -4.61 3.10 -5.08
CA ALA A 89 -5.46 4.02 -4.32
C ALA A 89 -4.63 4.96 -3.43
N LEU A 90 -3.60 4.44 -2.77
CA LEU A 90 -2.65 5.24 -1.99
C LEU A 90 -1.90 6.25 -2.87
N ILE A 91 -1.37 5.83 -4.02
CA ILE A 91 -0.70 6.74 -4.97
C ILE A 91 -1.65 7.88 -5.40
N VAL A 92 -2.89 7.55 -5.79
CA VAL A 92 -3.89 8.53 -6.23
C VAL A 92 -4.21 9.52 -5.12
N LEU A 93 -4.39 9.05 -3.88
CA LEU A 93 -4.70 9.93 -2.75
C LEU A 93 -3.58 10.93 -2.50
N LEU A 94 -2.33 10.46 -2.42
CA LEU A 94 -1.16 11.31 -2.18
C LEU A 94 -0.91 12.28 -3.34
N LYS A 95 -1.06 11.81 -4.57
CA LYS A 95 -0.98 12.67 -5.76
C LYS A 95 -2.02 13.78 -5.70
N ASN A 96 -3.27 13.48 -5.34
CA ASN A 96 -4.34 14.47 -5.20
C ASN A 96 -4.07 15.45 -4.05
N TYR A 97 -3.49 14.99 -2.94
CA TYR A 97 -3.11 15.89 -1.84
C TYR A 97 -2.11 16.95 -2.31
N ILE A 98 -1.11 16.55 -3.09
CA ILE A 98 -0.09 17.45 -3.63
C ILE A 98 -0.68 18.35 -4.73
N THR A 99 -1.37 17.77 -5.71
CA THR A 99 -1.76 18.50 -6.94
C THR A 99 -3.06 19.29 -6.82
N ILE A 100 -4.07 18.74 -6.12
CA ILE A 100 -5.40 19.35 -5.98
C ILE A 100 -5.47 20.15 -4.69
N HIS A 101 -5.10 19.55 -3.56
CA HIS A 101 -5.19 20.21 -2.25
C HIS A 101 -3.97 21.08 -1.92
N LYS A 102 -2.97 21.14 -2.81
CA LYS A 102 -1.77 21.99 -2.69
C LYS A 102 -1.02 21.78 -1.38
N THR A 103 -1.03 20.53 -0.88
CA THR A 103 -0.21 20.09 0.25
C THR A 103 1.25 20.21 -0.15
N LYS A 104 2.01 21.06 0.53
CA LYS A 104 3.33 21.48 0.08
C LYS A 104 4.45 20.58 0.56
N ASN A 105 4.35 20.00 1.76
CA ASN A 105 5.46 19.32 2.43
C ASN A 105 4.96 18.13 3.28
N ILE A 106 5.90 17.36 3.85
CA ILE A 106 5.57 16.17 4.67
C ILE A 106 4.70 16.55 5.87
N GLU A 107 5.01 17.65 6.54
CA GLU A 107 4.24 18.09 7.71
C GLU A 107 2.76 18.30 7.36
N GLN A 108 2.46 19.03 6.28
CA GLN A 108 1.08 19.24 5.83
C GLN A 108 0.43 17.94 5.35
N LEU A 109 1.20 17.08 4.68
CA LEU A 109 0.70 15.82 4.15
C LEU A 109 0.27 14.89 5.29
N ILE A 110 1.12 14.73 6.31
CA ILE A 110 0.86 13.84 7.43
C ILE A 110 -0.16 14.45 8.40
N ALA A 111 -0.17 15.76 8.62
CA ALA A 111 -1.25 16.39 9.40
C ALA A 111 -2.63 16.18 8.75
N ARG A 112 -2.70 16.09 7.42
CA ARG A 112 -3.92 15.73 6.69
C ARG A 112 -4.22 14.24 6.74
N TRP A 113 -3.20 13.39 6.65
CA TRP A 113 -3.32 11.93 6.64
C TRP A 113 -3.74 11.36 8.00
N ALA A 114 -3.06 11.81 9.06
CA ALA A 114 -3.21 11.36 10.44
C ALA A 114 -3.25 12.57 11.39
N PRO A 115 -4.43 13.22 11.55
CA PRO A 115 -4.58 14.39 12.39
C PRO A 115 -4.22 14.13 13.86
N PRO A 116 -3.69 15.14 14.59
CA PRO A 116 -3.16 14.98 15.94
C PRO A 116 -4.22 14.71 17.01
N SER A 117 -5.50 14.96 16.69
CA SER A 117 -6.61 14.62 17.59
C SER A 117 -6.76 13.11 17.81
N GLU A 118 -6.23 12.30 16.89
CA GLU A 118 -6.39 10.83 16.90
C GLU A 118 -5.05 10.09 16.88
N ASN A 119 -3.93 10.77 16.60
CA ASN A 119 -2.64 10.14 16.31
C ASN A 119 -1.47 10.92 16.91
N ASP A 120 -0.34 10.25 17.12
CA ASP A 120 0.95 10.92 17.32
C ASP A 120 1.51 11.39 15.96
N THR A 121 0.97 12.51 15.48
CA THR A 121 1.34 13.09 14.17
C THR A 121 2.83 13.43 14.10
N GLU A 122 3.46 13.83 15.22
CA GLU A 122 4.87 14.18 15.23
C GLU A 122 5.74 12.94 15.00
N SER A 123 5.47 11.84 15.70
CA SER A 123 6.15 10.55 15.46
C SER A 123 6.00 10.08 14.01
N TYR A 124 4.79 10.24 13.43
CA TYR A 124 4.54 9.92 12.03
C TYR A 124 5.38 10.79 11.08
N ILE A 125 5.41 12.11 11.30
CA ILE A 125 6.25 13.03 10.50
C ILE A 125 7.72 12.59 10.55
N GLN A 126 8.26 12.28 11.74
CA GLN A 126 9.65 11.86 11.89
C GLN A 126 9.93 10.53 11.15
N SER A 127 9.02 9.57 11.27
CA SER A 127 9.08 8.29 10.55
C SER A 127 9.14 8.51 9.04
N VAL A 128 8.28 9.37 8.50
CA VAL A 128 8.21 9.62 7.05
C VAL A 128 9.43 10.41 6.56
N VAL A 129 9.91 11.39 7.32
CA VAL A 129 11.17 12.10 6.99
C VAL A 129 12.34 11.13 6.94
N ALA A 130 12.47 10.25 7.95
CA ALA A 130 13.56 9.28 8.03
C ALA A 130 13.55 8.29 6.87
N LEU A 131 12.38 7.71 6.54
CA LEU A 131 12.25 6.70 5.48
C LEU A 131 12.36 7.28 4.08
N THR A 132 11.88 8.51 3.86
CA THR A 132 11.92 9.13 2.51
C THR A 132 13.23 9.88 2.23
N GLY A 133 13.93 10.33 3.28
CA GLY A 133 15.05 11.27 3.17
C GLY A 133 14.65 12.69 2.74
N ILE A 134 13.35 12.98 2.62
CA ILE A 134 12.83 14.30 2.26
C ILE A 134 12.71 15.13 3.55
N LYS A 135 13.22 16.37 3.53
CA LYS A 135 13.12 17.25 4.69
C LYS A 135 11.65 17.57 5.00
N ARG A 136 11.30 17.66 6.28
CA ARG A 136 9.94 17.95 6.80
C ARG A 136 9.20 19.05 6.03
N ASN A 137 9.89 20.15 5.72
CA ASN A 137 9.34 21.35 5.10
C ASN A 137 9.69 21.51 3.60
N ALA A 138 10.40 20.56 2.99
CA ALA A 138 10.72 20.61 1.57
C ALA A 138 9.46 20.48 0.71
N THR A 139 9.45 21.20 -0.42
CA THR A 139 8.35 21.12 -1.39
C THR A 139 8.29 19.71 -1.98
N LEU A 140 7.12 19.07 -1.88
CA LEU A 140 6.85 17.77 -2.48
C LEU A 140 6.53 17.93 -3.97
N SER A 141 7.11 17.04 -4.77
CA SER A 141 6.74 16.81 -6.16
C SER A 141 5.73 15.66 -6.25
N SER A 142 4.94 15.63 -7.32
CA SER A 142 3.99 14.55 -7.61
C SER A 142 4.53 13.54 -8.64
N ASP A 143 5.86 13.52 -8.83
CA ASP A 143 6.53 12.53 -9.66
C ASP A 143 6.53 11.12 -9.03
N LYS A 144 6.86 10.14 -9.87
CA LYS A 144 6.84 8.72 -9.52
C LYS A 144 7.74 8.38 -8.34
N GLU A 145 8.94 8.95 -8.30
CA GLU A 145 9.95 8.63 -7.28
C GLU A 145 9.54 9.17 -5.92
N THR A 146 9.07 10.42 -5.88
CA THR A 146 8.57 11.05 -4.65
C THR A 146 7.37 10.29 -4.11
N LEU A 147 6.40 9.95 -4.98
CA LEU A 147 5.22 9.19 -4.56
C LEU A 147 5.57 7.76 -4.12
N ARG A 148 6.56 7.11 -4.72
CA ARG A 148 7.05 5.79 -4.28
C ARG A 148 7.54 5.84 -2.85
N LYS A 149 8.45 6.78 -2.56
CA LYS A 149 9.01 6.97 -1.21
C LYS A 149 7.92 7.25 -0.18
N LEU A 150 6.98 8.13 -0.51
CA LEU A 150 5.86 8.46 0.39
C LEU A 150 4.93 7.26 0.63
N CYS A 151 4.56 6.52 -0.41
CA CYS A 151 3.71 5.33 -0.29
C CYS A 151 4.38 4.28 0.59
N TYR A 152 5.67 4.02 0.38
CA TYR A 152 6.46 3.10 1.20
C TYR A 152 6.44 3.54 2.67
N ALA A 153 6.81 4.79 2.94
CA ALA A 153 6.95 5.30 4.30
C ALA A 153 5.63 5.29 5.08
N ILE A 154 4.53 5.65 4.42
CA ILE A 154 3.18 5.55 5.01
C ILE A 154 2.83 4.09 5.28
N ALA A 155 2.98 3.21 4.29
CA ALA A 155 2.62 1.81 4.46
C ALA A 155 3.46 1.12 5.56
N ASP A 156 4.72 1.49 5.72
CA ASP A 156 5.61 0.94 6.76
C ASP A 156 5.12 1.38 8.14
N HIS A 157 4.86 2.68 8.30
CA HIS A 157 4.32 3.25 9.54
C HIS A 157 2.96 2.63 9.91
N GLU A 158 2.05 2.49 8.94
CA GLU A 158 0.69 1.97 9.14
C GLU A 158 0.64 0.49 9.54
N ASN A 159 1.63 -0.31 9.13
CA ASN A 159 1.60 -1.75 9.30
C ASN A 159 2.70 -2.29 10.22
N GLY A 160 3.69 -1.47 10.57
CA GLY A 160 4.84 -1.87 11.39
C GLY A 160 5.69 -2.97 10.73
N VAL A 161 5.70 -3.04 9.40
CA VAL A 161 6.43 -4.06 8.63
C VAL A 161 7.32 -3.40 7.60
N LYS A 162 8.59 -3.84 7.56
CA LYS A 162 9.55 -3.40 6.56
C LYS A 162 9.13 -3.87 5.17
N ASP A 163 9.41 -3.02 4.18
CA ASP A 163 9.15 -3.27 2.76
C ASP A 163 7.73 -3.72 2.43
N PRO A 164 6.70 -2.98 2.91
CA PRO A 164 5.30 -3.37 2.73
C PRO A 164 4.87 -3.30 1.26
N ILE A 165 5.54 -2.50 0.42
CA ILE A 165 5.22 -2.32 -0.99
C ILE A 165 6.49 -2.58 -1.81
N PRO A 166 6.68 -3.80 -2.34
CA PRO A 166 7.78 -4.11 -3.24
C PRO A 166 7.73 -3.29 -4.54
N ASP A 167 8.88 -2.94 -5.09
CA ASP A 167 9.00 -2.12 -6.31
C ASP A 167 8.18 -2.63 -7.51
N PRO A 168 8.19 -3.95 -7.84
CA PRO A 168 7.36 -4.46 -8.94
C PRO A 168 5.86 -4.23 -8.75
N ILE A 169 5.37 -4.27 -7.50
CA ILE A 169 3.97 -3.97 -7.20
C ILE A 169 3.70 -2.48 -7.39
N PHE A 170 4.56 -1.62 -6.85
CA PHE A 170 4.41 -0.19 -7.00
C PHE A 170 4.42 0.21 -8.48
N ASP A 171 5.38 -0.30 -9.24
CA ASP A 171 5.52 -0.02 -10.66
C ASP A 171 4.32 -0.50 -11.45
N TYR A 172 3.81 -1.69 -11.16
CA TYR A 172 2.59 -2.19 -11.78
C TYR A 172 1.39 -1.30 -11.45
N ALA A 173 1.18 -0.95 -10.16
CA ALA A 173 0.13 -0.05 -9.73
C ALA A 173 0.22 1.32 -10.41
N TRP A 174 1.44 1.84 -10.60
CA TRP A 174 1.70 3.09 -11.33
C TRP A 174 1.23 3.03 -12.78
N THR A 175 1.35 1.89 -13.47
CA THR A 175 0.82 1.72 -14.83
C THR A 175 -0.71 1.76 -14.92
N LYS A 176 -1.40 1.75 -13.78
CA LYS A 176 -2.86 1.73 -13.69
C LYS A 176 -3.46 3.06 -13.23
N LEU A 177 -2.65 4.11 -13.06
CA LEU A 177 -3.15 5.42 -12.58
C LEU A 177 -4.24 5.99 -13.47
#